data_AF-A0A8J6Q0P8-F1
#
_entry.id   AF-A0A8J6Q0P8-F1
#
_cell.length_a   1.000
_cell.length_b   1.000
_cell.length_c   1.000
_cell.angle_alpha   90.00
_cell.angle_beta   90.00
_cell.angle_gamma   90.00
#
_symmetry.space_group_name_H-M   'P 1'
#
loop_
_entity.id
_entity.type
_entity.pdbx_description
1 polymer ?
#
loop_
_entity_poly.entity_id
_entity_poly.type
_entity_poly.pdbx_seq_one_letter_code
_entity_poly.pdbx_strand_id
1 'polypeptide(L)'
;MTLNIEYEDFSEAKLSGSKTQDDQYRLQAILDKISEHYKEEKNHFEAVRKKYQEASNAGASDKELEAIKYEDDEAREKLAPMWEKQSEATLQFIKDNPKSYVSFQSFLFQISKLKYAEAKAILDQLNPEYLKTDLGKDISQKVENLQKGIPGAKAANFETVDINGDPLKLADFKGKYLLIDFWASWCVPCRK
;
A
#
# COMPACT_ATOMS: atom_id res chain seq x y z
N MET A 1 12.82 -4.23 -29.90
CA MET A 1 12.29 -3.13 -29.06
C MET A 1 12.27 -1.88 -29.93
N THR A 2 11.15 -1.16 -29.96
CA THR A 2 10.94 0.02 -30.81
C THR A 2 10.32 1.13 -29.98
N LEU A 3 10.90 2.33 -30.03
CA LEU A 3 10.39 3.53 -29.36
C LEU A 3 9.74 4.43 -30.41
N ASN A 4 8.45 4.69 -30.24
CA ASN A 4 7.70 5.67 -31.03
C ASN A 4 7.54 6.92 -30.19
N ILE A 5 8.03 8.05 -30.68
CA ILE A 5 8.02 9.34 -29.99
C ILE A 5 7.68 10.44 -30.99
N GLU A 6 6.87 11.40 -30.55
CA GLU A 6 6.69 12.66 -31.24
C GLU A 6 7.65 13.68 -30.63
N TYR A 7 8.45 14.36 -31.46
CA TYR A 7 9.50 15.26 -30.97
C TYR A 7 8.93 16.43 -30.15
N GLU A 8 7.72 16.87 -30.49
CA GLU A 8 7.03 17.98 -29.83
C GLU A 8 6.23 17.53 -28.60
N ASP A 9 5.97 16.23 -28.46
CA ASP A 9 5.20 15.67 -27.34
C ASP A 9 5.75 14.30 -26.90
N PHE A 10 6.55 14.33 -25.84
CA PHE A 10 7.09 13.12 -25.23
C PHE A 10 6.08 12.38 -24.34
N SER A 11 4.90 12.95 -24.06
CA SER A 11 3.90 12.32 -23.20
C SER A 11 3.22 11.12 -23.86
N GLU A 12 3.15 11.11 -25.20
CA GLU A 12 2.58 10.03 -26.01
C GLU A 12 3.61 8.96 -26.43
N ALA A 13 4.81 9.00 -25.85
CA ALA A 13 5.89 8.07 -26.14
C ALA A 13 5.48 6.61 -25.87
N LYS A 14 5.61 5.74 -26.88
CA LYS A 14 5.28 4.32 -26.77
C LYS A 14 6.47 3.42 -27.06
N LEU A 15 6.86 2.64 -26.05
CA LEU A 15 7.89 1.62 -26.16
C LEU A 15 7.24 0.27 -26.43
N SER A 16 7.67 -0.44 -27.47
CA SER A 16 7.09 -1.72 -27.88
C SER A 16 8.16 -2.79 -28.08
N GLY A 17 7.75 -4.07 -28.04
CA GLY A 17 8.63 -5.21 -28.25
C GLY A 17 9.39 -5.68 -27.01
N SER A 18 8.95 -5.29 -25.81
CA SER A 18 9.37 -5.88 -24.54
C SER A 18 8.13 -6.39 -23.82
N LYS A 19 8.13 -7.68 -23.47
CA LYS A 19 7.02 -8.31 -22.74
C LYS A 19 6.70 -7.58 -21.43
N THR A 20 7.72 -7.11 -20.71
CA THR A 20 7.53 -6.35 -19.47
C THR A 20 6.76 -5.06 -19.72
N GLN A 21 7.06 -4.36 -20.83
CA GLN A 21 6.36 -3.13 -21.18
C GLN A 21 4.92 -3.39 -21.61
N ASP A 22 4.70 -4.47 -22.39
CA ASP A 22 3.35 -4.87 -22.82
C ASP A 22 2.48 -5.26 -21.61
N ASP A 23 3.05 -6.00 -20.66
CA ASP A 23 2.39 -6.34 -19.38
C ASP A 23 2.09 -5.08 -18.55
N GLN A 24 3.01 -4.11 -18.51
CA GLN A 24 2.82 -2.85 -17.80
C GLN A 24 1.66 -2.06 -18.41
N TYR A 25 1.60 -1.95 -19.74
CA TYR A 25 0.49 -1.27 -20.41
C TYR A 25 -0.85 -1.96 -20.21
N ARG A 26 -0.88 -3.31 -20.23
CA ARG A 26 -2.09 -4.07 -19.94
C ARG A 26 -2.61 -3.82 -18.53
N LEU A 27 -1.74 -3.90 -17.52
CA LEU A 27 -2.13 -3.64 -16.14
C LEU A 27 -2.58 -2.17 -16.00
N GLN A 28 -1.81 -1.22 -16.52
CA GLN A 28 -2.16 0.20 -16.47
C GLN A 28 -3.53 0.48 -17.09
N ALA A 29 -3.82 -0.07 -18.26
CA ALA A 29 -5.13 0.11 -18.91
C ALA A 29 -6.30 -0.44 -18.08
N ILE A 30 -6.09 -1.47 -17.26
CA ILE A 30 -7.10 -1.98 -16.31
C ILE A 30 -7.28 -0.96 -15.17
N LEU A 31 -6.17 -0.48 -14.60
CA LEU A 31 -6.19 0.46 -13.49
C LEU A 31 -6.77 1.83 -13.87
N ASP A 32 -6.50 2.31 -15.09
CA ASP A 32 -7.03 3.57 -15.63
C ASP A 32 -8.54 3.51 -15.80
N LYS A 33 -9.08 2.39 -16.30
CA LYS A 33 -10.53 2.18 -16.40
C LYS A 33 -11.21 2.23 -15.04
N ILE A 34 -10.56 1.67 -14.02
CA ILE A 34 -11.05 1.77 -12.64
C ILE A 34 -10.99 3.22 -12.18
N SER A 35 -9.85 3.90 -12.38
CA SER A 35 -9.69 5.30 -11.95
C SER A 35 -10.66 6.27 -12.62
N GLU A 36 -11.02 6.07 -13.89
CA GLU A 36 -11.97 6.94 -14.58
C GLU A 36 -13.37 6.88 -13.95
N HIS A 37 -13.76 5.72 -13.39
CA HIS A 37 -15.03 5.59 -12.67
C HIS A 37 -15.06 6.42 -11.37
N TYR A 38 -13.91 6.66 -10.74
CA TYR A 38 -13.76 7.40 -9.47
C TYR A 38 -13.10 8.76 -9.66
N LYS A 39 -13.22 9.35 -10.85
CA LYS A 39 -12.50 10.57 -11.22
C LYS A 39 -12.87 11.75 -10.33
N GLU A 40 -14.13 11.87 -9.95
CA GLU A 40 -14.60 12.96 -9.09
C GLU A 40 -14.00 12.86 -7.69
N GLU A 41 -14.07 11.68 -7.07
CA GLU A 41 -13.49 11.40 -5.77
C GLU A 41 -11.96 11.55 -5.78
N LYS A 42 -11.31 11.09 -6.85
CA LYS A 42 -9.86 11.21 -7.04
C LYS A 42 -9.45 12.68 -7.15
N ASN A 43 -10.14 13.47 -7.97
CA ASN A 43 -9.85 14.90 -8.13
C ASN A 43 -10.08 15.65 -6.82
N HIS A 44 -11.13 15.32 -6.07
CA HIS A 44 -11.38 15.91 -4.76
C HIS A 44 -10.26 15.57 -3.78
N PHE A 45 -9.87 14.30 -3.67
CA PHE A 45 -8.76 13.86 -2.81
C PHE A 45 -7.44 14.57 -3.16
N GLU A 46 -7.11 14.67 -4.44
CA GLU A 46 -5.91 15.39 -4.90
C GLU A 46 -5.96 16.89 -4.57
N ALA A 47 -7.13 17.52 -4.72
CA ALA A 47 -7.32 18.92 -4.36
C ALA A 47 -7.14 19.16 -2.84
N VAL A 48 -7.67 18.28 -1.99
CA VAL A 48 -7.51 18.39 -0.53
C VAL A 48 -6.06 18.20 -0.12
N ARG A 49 -5.34 17.25 -0.73
CA ARG A 49 -3.90 17.07 -0.48
C ARG A 49 -3.07 18.27 -0.90
N LYS A 50 -3.39 18.86 -2.05
CA LYS A 50 -2.73 20.08 -2.51
C LYS A 50 -3.00 21.24 -1.54
N LYS A 51 -4.23 21.40 -1.08
CA LYS A 51 -4.61 22.39 -0.06
C LYS A 51 -3.81 22.22 1.23
N TYR A 52 -3.62 20.98 1.71
CA TYR A 52 -2.79 20.70 2.88
C TYR A 52 -1.32 21.13 2.65
N GLN A 53 -0.74 20.75 1.52
CA GLN A 53 0.64 21.10 1.18
C GLN A 53 0.84 22.62 1.09
N GLU A 54 -0.08 23.34 0.44
CA GLU A 54 -0.03 24.80 0.31
C GLU A 54 -0.17 25.50 1.68
N ALA A 55 -1.13 25.07 2.50
CA ALA A 55 -1.32 25.63 3.85
C ALA A 55 -0.09 25.37 4.73
N SER A 56 0.48 24.16 4.68
CA SER A 56 1.69 23.82 5.45
C SER A 56 2.88 24.67 5.00
N ASN A 57 3.08 24.86 3.70
CA ASN A 57 4.18 25.68 3.16
C ASN A 57 4.01 27.16 3.48
N ALA A 58 2.78 27.64 3.62
CA ALA A 58 2.46 29.01 4.03
C ALA A 58 2.58 29.24 5.55
N GLY A 59 2.91 28.22 6.34
CA GLY A 59 3.02 28.33 7.80
C GLY A 59 1.67 28.44 8.52
N ALA A 60 0.63 27.81 7.98
CA ALA A 60 -0.67 27.74 8.62
C ALA A 60 -0.58 27.15 10.04
N SER A 61 -1.51 27.56 10.90
CA SER A 61 -1.58 27.08 12.29
C SER A 61 -1.96 25.60 12.36
N ASP A 62 -1.60 24.95 13.47
CA ASP A 62 -1.97 23.55 13.73
C ASP A 62 -3.48 23.31 13.62
N LYS A 63 -4.30 24.28 14.07
CA LYS A 63 -5.76 24.20 14.01
C LYS A 63 -6.28 24.19 12.57
N GLU A 64 -5.66 24.98 11.68
CA GLU A 64 -6.02 25.03 10.27
C GLU A 64 -5.60 23.75 9.55
N LEU A 65 -4.36 23.28 9.78
CA LEU A 65 -3.87 22.02 9.23
C LEU A 65 -4.69 20.83 9.70
N GLU A 66 -5.13 20.84 10.96
CA GLU A 66 -5.95 19.78 11.52
C GLU A 66 -7.31 19.67 10.82
N ALA A 67 -7.99 20.79 10.58
CA ALA A 67 -9.25 20.79 9.83
C ALA A 67 -9.08 20.20 8.42
N ILE A 68 -7.95 20.51 7.76
CA ILE A 68 -7.65 19.94 6.43
C ILE A 68 -7.35 18.44 6.53
N LYS A 69 -6.71 17.94 7.60
CA LYS A 69 -6.49 16.49 7.78
C LYS A 69 -7.80 15.72 7.93
N TYR A 70 -8.81 16.28 8.59
CA TYR A 70 -10.14 15.67 8.65
C TYR A 70 -10.79 15.59 7.27
N GLU A 71 -10.69 16.66 6.48
CA GLU A 71 -11.15 16.67 5.10
C GLU A 71 -10.38 15.65 4.22
N ASP A 72 -9.05 15.53 4.40
CA ASP A 72 -8.22 14.53 3.69
C ASP A 72 -8.65 13.11 4.04
N ASP A 73 -8.90 12.83 5.31
CA ASP A 73 -9.34 11.52 5.79
C ASP A 73 -10.72 11.16 5.24
N GLU A 74 -11.68 12.09 5.21
CA GLU A 74 -12.99 11.88 4.57
C GLU A 74 -12.88 11.65 3.06
N ALA A 75 -12.04 12.42 2.36
CA ALA A 75 -11.80 12.24 0.94
C ALA A 75 -11.13 10.88 0.67
N ARG A 76 -10.22 10.46 1.54
CA ARG A 76 -9.54 9.16 1.51
C ARG A 76 -10.52 8.00 1.71
N GLU A 77 -11.45 8.12 2.65
CA GLU A 77 -12.50 7.11 2.89
C GLU A 77 -13.40 6.95 1.65
N LYS A 78 -13.83 8.06 1.02
CA LYS A 78 -14.63 8.02 -0.22
C LYS A 78 -13.87 7.39 -1.40
N LEU A 79 -12.55 7.60 -1.47
CA LEU A 79 -11.71 7.05 -2.55
C LEU A 79 -11.27 5.59 -2.29
N ALA A 80 -11.41 5.09 -1.05
CA ALA A 80 -10.96 3.74 -0.67
C ALA A 80 -11.48 2.61 -1.59
N PRO A 81 -12.76 2.61 -2.05
CA PRO A 81 -13.25 1.59 -2.97
C PRO A 81 -12.48 1.52 -4.29
N MET A 82 -11.95 2.64 -4.80
CA MET A 82 -11.10 2.64 -5.99
C MET A 82 -9.83 1.83 -5.75
N TRP A 83 -9.13 2.11 -4.64
CA TRP A 83 -7.88 1.42 -4.30
C TRP A 83 -8.11 -0.06 -3.99
N GLU A 84 -9.25 -0.43 -3.42
CA GLU A 84 -9.64 -1.83 -3.24
C GLU A 84 -9.79 -2.53 -4.59
N LYS A 85 -10.58 -1.95 -5.51
CA LYS A 85 -10.75 -2.51 -6.87
C LYS A 85 -9.43 -2.60 -7.65
N GLN A 86 -8.58 -1.58 -7.54
CA GLN A 86 -7.25 -1.61 -8.17
C GLN A 86 -6.37 -2.72 -7.58
N SER A 87 -6.45 -2.94 -6.26
CA SER A 87 -5.74 -4.01 -5.57
C SER A 87 -6.22 -5.39 -6.04
N GLU A 88 -7.54 -5.60 -6.11
CA GLU A 88 -8.15 -6.83 -6.61
C GLU A 88 -7.73 -7.12 -8.05
N ALA A 89 -7.82 -6.11 -8.93
CA ALA A 89 -7.40 -6.22 -10.33
C ALA A 89 -5.90 -6.53 -10.46
N THR A 90 -5.07 -5.90 -9.63
CA THR A 90 -3.62 -6.16 -9.59
C THR A 90 -3.33 -7.59 -9.13
N LEU A 91 -3.99 -8.06 -8.08
CA LEU A 91 -3.85 -9.44 -7.58
C LEU A 91 -4.30 -10.47 -8.63
N GLN A 92 -5.40 -10.19 -9.35
CA GLN A 92 -5.86 -11.04 -10.43
C GLN A 92 -4.83 -11.08 -11.56
N PHE A 93 -4.29 -9.93 -11.97
CA PHE A 93 -3.22 -9.86 -12.97
C PHE A 93 -1.99 -10.67 -12.54
N ILE A 94 -1.59 -10.59 -11.27
CA ILE A 94 -0.47 -11.37 -10.71
C ILE A 94 -0.75 -12.87 -10.84
N LYS A 95 -1.94 -13.32 -10.41
CA LYS A 95 -2.36 -14.73 -10.47
C LYS A 95 -2.41 -15.26 -11.91
N ASP A 96 -2.84 -14.44 -12.85
CA ASP A 96 -2.94 -14.82 -14.28
C ASP A 96 -1.59 -14.76 -15.00
N ASN A 97 -0.62 -13.98 -14.48
CA ASN A 97 0.67 -13.73 -15.14
C ASN A 97 1.84 -13.84 -14.15
N PRO A 98 2.02 -14.97 -13.42
CA PRO A 98 2.95 -15.02 -12.29
C PRO A 98 4.44 -14.97 -12.71
N LYS A 99 4.74 -15.25 -13.98
CA LYS A 99 6.09 -15.15 -14.55
C LYS A 99 6.45 -13.75 -15.07
N SER A 100 5.51 -12.80 -15.04
CA SER A 100 5.74 -11.42 -15.47
C SER A 100 6.60 -10.68 -14.45
N TYR A 101 7.55 -9.88 -14.92
CA TYR A 101 8.29 -8.96 -14.05
C TYR A 101 7.36 -7.92 -13.40
N VAL A 102 6.33 -7.48 -14.12
CA VAL A 102 5.32 -6.56 -13.59
C VAL A 102 4.59 -7.21 -12.43
N SER A 103 4.14 -8.47 -12.57
CA SER A 103 3.52 -9.21 -11.47
C SER A 103 4.43 -9.34 -10.26
N PHE A 104 5.70 -9.66 -10.47
CA PHE A 104 6.71 -9.75 -9.40
C PHE A 104 6.88 -8.40 -8.67
N GLN A 105 7.04 -7.30 -9.39
CA GLN A 105 7.19 -5.98 -8.81
C GLN A 105 5.92 -5.50 -8.12
N SER A 106 4.75 -5.67 -8.74
CA SER A 106 3.46 -5.27 -8.19
C SER A 106 3.12 -6.03 -6.91
N PHE A 107 3.53 -7.31 -6.81
CA PHE A 107 3.25 -8.13 -5.63
C PHE A 107 3.79 -7.49 -4.34
N LEU A 108 4.95 -6.82 -4.38
CA LEU A 108 5.53 -6.10 -3.25
C LEU A 108 4.51 -5.21 -2.52
N PHE A 109 3.66 -4.52 -3.29
CA PHE A 109 2.68 -3.55 -2.77
C PHE A 109 1.35 -4.20 -2.38
N GLN A 110 1.17 -5.49 -2.64
CA GLN A 110 -0.05 -6.23 -2.29
C GLN A 110 0.12 -7.10 -1.04
N ILE A 111 1.35 -7.47 -0.66
CA ILE A 111 1.64 -8.43 0.44
C ILE A 111 0.90 -8.07 1.74
N SER A 112 0.89 -6.79 2.14
CA SER A 112 0.29 -6.37 3.41
C SER A 112 -1.24 -6.56 3.48
N LYS A 113 -1.91 -6.76 2.34
CA LYS A 113 -3.35 -6.97 2.26
C LYS A 113 -3.74 -8.46 2.29
N LEU A 114 -2.75 -9.35 2.24
CA LEU A 114 -2.97 -10.79 2.11
C LEU A 114 -2.75 -11.51 3.43
N LYS A 115 -3.44 -12.65 3.58
CA LYS A 115 -3.11 -13.63 4.61
C LYS A 115 -1.82 -14.36 4.22
N TYR A 116 -1.07 -14.84 5.21
CA TYR A 116 0.19 -15.57 4.98
C TYR A 116 0.05 -16.69 3.93
N ALA A 117 -0.96 -17.55 4.05
CA ALA A 117 -1.17 -18.67 3.13
C ALA A 117 -1.40 -18.23 1.67
N GLU A 118 -2.16 -17.15 1.46
CA GLU A 118 -2.40 -16.62 0.11
C GLU A 118 -1.14 -15.95 -0.47
N ALA A 119 -0.45 -15.14 0.33
CA ALA A 119 0.80 -14.51 -0.07
C ALA A 119 1.87 -15.56 -0.42
N LYS A 120 1.97 -16.63 0.37
CA LYS A 120 2.90 -17.74 0.11
C LYS A 120 2.55 -18.49 -1.18
N ALA A 121 1.28 -18.76 -1.43
CA ALA A 121 0.83 -19.40 -2.66
C ALA A 121 1.17 -18.57 -3.91
N ILE A 122 1.05 -17.24 -3.84
CA ILE A 122 1.47 -16.34 -4.93
C ILE A 122 2.99 -16.38 -5.09
N LEU A 123 3.74 -16.24 -3.99
CA LEU A 123 5.21 -16.26 -3.99
C LEU A 123 5.77 -17.51 -4.69
N ASP A 124 5.18 -18.68 -4.40
CA ASP A 124 5.61 -19.98 -4.94
C ASP A 124 5.37 -20.12 -6.45
N GLN A 125 4.47 -19.31 -7.03
CA GLN A 125 4.19 -19.30 -8.46
C GLN A 125 5.06 -18.30 -9.24
N LEU A 126 5.69 -17.34 -8.55
CA LEU A 126 6.50 -16.32 -9.20
C LEU A 126 7.72 -16.92 -9.91
N ASN A 127 8.26 -16.18 -10.86
CA ASN A 127 9.46 -16.61 -11.58
C ASN A 127 10.65 -16.78 -10.60
N PRO A 128 11.25 -17.98 -10.50
CA PRO A 128 12.31 -18.26 -9.52
C PRO A 128 13.58 -17.44 -9.77
N GLU A 129 13.83 -16.97 -11.00
CA GLU A 129 14.99 -16.09 -11.26
C GLU A 129 14.82 -14.72 -10.59
N TYR A 130 13.59 -14.21 -10.50
CA TYR A 130 13.34 -12.94 -9.80
C TYR A 130 13.50 -13.09 -8.29
N LEU A 131 13.17 -14.25 -7.73
CA LEU A 131 13.34 -14.55 -6.30
C LEU A 131 14.81 -14.56 -5.85
N LYS A 132 15.77 -14.73 -6.77
CA LYS A 132 17.21 -14.68 -6.47
C LYS A 132 17.75 -13.24 -6.34
N THR A 133 17.02 -12.25 -6.85
CA THR A 133 17.40 -10.83 -6.76
C THR A 133 17.24 -10.31 -5.33
N ASP A 134 17.82 -9.15 -5.01
CA ASP A 134 17.66 -8.57 -3.68
C ASP A 134 16.21 -8.16 -3.39
N LEU A 135 15.50 -7.63 -4.39
CA LEU A 135 14.05 -7.40 -4.29
C LEU A 135 13.28 -8.71 -4.05
N GLY A 136 13.72 -9.81 -4.65
CA GLY A 136 13.11 -11.13 -4.47
C GLY A 136 13.28 -11.66 -3.05
N LYS A 137 14.45 -11.44 -2.45
CA LYS A 137 14.72 -11.75 -1.04
C LYS A 137 13.85 -10.89 -0.12
N ASP A 138 13.71 -9.59 -0.41
CA ASP A 138 12.86 -8.68 0.36
C ASP A 138 11.39 -9.08 0.31
N ILE A 139 10.89 -9.43 -0.87
CA ILE A 139 9.52 -9.93 -1.08
C ILE A 139 9.31 -11.23 -0.28
N SER A 140 10.23 -12.19 -0.40
CA SER A 140 10.16 -13.45 0.33
C SER A 140 10.15 -13.22 1.85
N GLN A 141 11.02 -12.34 2.34
CA GLN A 141 11.10 -12.00 3.75
C GLN A 141 9.84 -11.28 4.26
N LYS A 142 9.23 -10.41 3.45
CA LYS A 142 7.95 -9.75 3.77
C LYS A 142 6.82 -10.78 3.88
N VAL A 143 6.75 -11.75 2.98
CA VAL A 143 5.77 -12.84 3.04
C VAL A 143 5.96 -13.66 4.31
N GLU A 144 7.19 -14.10 4.62
CA GLU A 144 7.46 -14.87 5.84
C GLU A 144 7.16 -14.08 7.12
N ASN A 145 7.37 -12.75 7.12
CA ASN A 145 7.02 -11.91 8.27
C ASN A 145 5.52 -11.88 8.58
N LEU A 146 4.64 -12.17 7.62
CA LEU A 146 3.20 -12.27 7.89
C LEU A 146 2.87 -13.38 8.90
N GLN A 147 3.70 -14.43 9.00
CA GLN A 147 3.51 -15.50 10.00
C GLN A 147 3.50 -14.96 11.43
N LYS A 148 4.18 -13.84 11.70
CA LYS A 148 4.26 -13.25 13.05
C LYS A 148 2.93 -12.63 13.51
N GLY A 149 2.02 -12.33 12.57
CA GLY A 149 0.74 -11.67 12.84
C GLY A 149 -0.48 -12.59 12.73
N ILE A 150 -0.31 -13.90 12.57
CA ILE A 150 -1.45 -14.83 12.42
C ILE A 150 -2.06 -15.20 13.79
N PRO A 151 -3.36 -15.54 13.85
CA PRO A 151 -3.96 -16.10 15.07
C PRO A 151 -3.17 -17.32 15.57
N GLY A 152 -2.83 -17.31 16.86
CA GLY A 152 -2.01 -18.35 17.50
C GLY A 152 -0.51 -18.06 17.49
N ALA A 153 -0.02 -17.08 16.71
CA ALA A 153 1.36 -16.63 16.83
C ALA A 153 1.61 -15.96 18.18
N LYS A 154 2.81 -16.15 18.72
CA LYS A 154 3.24 -15.46 19.94
C LYS A 154 3.47 -13.99 19.61
N ALA A 155 2.76 -13.09 20.30
CA ALA A 155 3.00 -11.65 20.20
C ALA A 155 4.46 -11.31 20.52
N ALA A 156 5.04 -10.40 19.74
CA ALA A 156 6.39 -9.88 20.00
C ALA A 156 6.41 -9.18 21.36
N ASN A 157 7.39 -9.51 22.20
CA ASN A 157 7.51 -8.88 23.50
C ASN A 157 7.97 -7.42 23.32
N PHE A 158 7.44 -6.53 24.17
CA PHE A 158 7.90 -5.15 24.26
C PHE A 158 7.98 -4.73 25.73
N GLU A 159 8.82 -3.72 25.96
CA GLU A 159 8.97 -3.03 27.23
C GLU A 159 9.01 -1.53 26.94
N THR A 160 8.20 -0.78 27.66
CA THR A 160 8.09 0.68 27.57
C THR A 160 7.88 1.26 28.96
N VAL A 161 7.77 2.58 29.05
CA VAL A 161 7.29 3.28 30.24
C VAL A 161 5.84 3.73 30.02
N ASP A 162 5.04 3.71 31.08
CA ASP A 162 3.68 4.25 31.07
C ASP A 162 3.67 5.78 31.31
N ILE A 163 2.47 6.37 31.43
CA ILE A 163 2.30 7.81 31.66
C ILE A 163 2.79 8.30 33.03
N ASN A 164 2.99 7.40 34.00
CA ASN A 164 3.49 7.70 35.33
C ASN A 164 5.01 7.48 35.42
N GLY A 165 5.63 6.94 34.37
CA GLY A 165 7.04 6.59 34.32
C GLY A 165 7.34 5.17 34.82
N ASP A 166 6.32 4.36 35.07
CA ASP A 166 6.48 2.99 35.55
C ASP A 166 6.81 2.04 34.37
N PRO A 167 7.68 1.03 34.58
CA PRO A 167 7.96 0.02 33.55
C PRO A 167 6.71 -0.79 33.20
N LEU A 168 6.42 -0.90 31.90
CA LEU A 168 5.31 -1.66 31.33
C LEU A 168 5.86 -2.74 30.39
N LYS A 169 5.65 -4.02 30.73
CA LYS A 169 6.06 -5.15 29.88
C LYS A 169 4.84 -5.92 29.43
N LEU A 170 4.81 -6.35 28.16
CA LEU A 170 3.73 -7.19 27.64
C LEU A 170 3.58 -8.50 28.46
N ALA A 171 4.71 -9.04 28.93
CA ALA A 171 4.75 -10.27 29.71
C ALA A 171 3.96 -10.20 31.04
N ASP A 172 3.78 -9.01 31.61
CA ASP A 172 3.11 -8.81 32.90
C ASP A 172 1.60 -9.10 32.80
N PHE A 173 1.04 -9.10 31.59
CA PHE A 173 -0.38 -9.37 31.32
C PHE A 173 -0.68 -10.83 30.98
N LYS A 174 0.33 -11.72 31.03
CA LYS A 174 0.15 -13.13 30.66
C LYS A 174 -0.92 -13.81 31.50
N GLY A 175 -1.82 -14.53 30.83
CA GLY A 175 -2.94 -15.23 31.47
C GLY A 175 -4.24 -14.44 31.55
N LYS A 176 -4.25 -13.18 31.09
CA LYS A 176 -5.47 -12.37 30.90
C LYS A 176 -5.71 -12.13 29.42
N TYR A 177 -6.96 -11.83 29.07
CA TYR A 177 -7.26 -11.21 27.78
C TYR A 177 -6.74 -9.77 27.79
N LEU A 178 -5.98 -9.42 26.76
CA LEU A 178 -5.41 -8.09 26.57
C LEU A 178 -5.81 -7.56 25.21
N LEU A 179 -6.41 -6.37 25.19
CA LEU A 179 -6.63 -5.58 23.99
C LEU A 179 -5.51 -4.55 23.88
N ILE A 180 -4.83 -4.50 22.73
CA ILE A 180 -3.80 -3.51 22.44
C ILE A 180 -4.35 -2.60 21.35
N ASP A 181 -4.42 -1.31 21.65
CA ASP A 181 -4.85 -0.28 20.71
C ASP A 181 -3.63 0.52 20.21
N PHE A 182 -3.34 0.38 18.91
CA PHE A 182 -2.23 1.07 18.25
C PHE A 182 -2.73 2.40 17.67
N TRP A 183 -2.64 3.47 18.45
CA TRP A 183 -3.13 4.80 18.09
C TRP A 183 -2.07 5.90 18.30
N ALA A 184 -2.39 7.11 17.84
CA ALA A 184 -1.61 8.31 18.12
C ALA A 184 -2.52 9.54 18.19
N SER A 185 -2.12 10.56 18.97
CA SER A 185 -2.91 11.79 19.16
C SER A 185 -3.17 12.59 17.87
N TRP A 186 -2.31 12.41 16.87
CA TRP A 186 -2.37 13.05 15.55
C TRP A 186 -3.02 12.15 14.47
N CYS A 187 -3.44 10.94 14.82
CA CYS A 187 -4.11 10.04 13.90
C CYS A 187 -5.61 10.37 13.85
N VAL A 188 -6.04 11.08 12.81
CA VAL A 188 -7.45 11.41 12.58
C VAL A 188 -8.39 10.19 12.66
N PRO A 189 -8.16 9.09 11.91
CA PRO A 189 -9.07 7.94 11.95
C PRO A 189 -9.04 7.21 13.30
N CYS A 190 -7.97 7.34 14.09
CA CYS A 190 -7.89 6.75 15.43
C CYS A 190 -8.72 7.50 16.48
N ARG A 191 -9.21 8.71 16.18
CA ARG A 191 -10.00 9.56 17.09
C ARG A 191 -11.48 9.64 16.73
N LYS A 192 -11.91 8.92 15.68
CA LYS A 192 -13.33 8.76 15.32
C LYS A 192 -13.93 7.61 16.13
#